data_AF-A0A521Q7D9-F1
#
_entry.id   AF-A0A521Q7D9-F1
#
_cell.length_a   1.000
_cell.length_b   1.000
_cell.length_c   1.000
_cell.angle_alpha   90.00
_cell.angle_beta   90.00
_cell.angle_gamma   90.00
#
_symmetry.space_group_name_H-M   'P 1'
#
loop_
_entity.id
_entity.type
_entity.pdbx_description
1 polymer ?
#
loop_
_entity_poly.entity_id
_entity_poly.type
_entity_poly.pdbx_seq_one_letter_code
_entity_poly.pdbx_strand_id
1 'polypeptide(L)'
;MNRRGVPATAPLGNELNPAILQKVLSSVGLAMDMVGATLVAAEAVRRFKGIKTTLGQTYGTFLNPPEETEEFKAWNKTNFRFSICGLVLLFLGFLLQFASNWVTTPQPAPVTTSELYALKARCAEAGRAARKALVTDYHYNENLLGDAEYAYNQRLNTCIYADSYNLVGKNPAFPNTEVRHWAFVQDLSSNKILVEYEEHDSKTAGPLSKEEFKKRKRELMSGQ
;
A
#
# COMPACT_ATOMS: atom_id res chain seq x y z
N MET A 1 11.36 -15.97 -50.26
CA MET A 1 12.02 -16.63 -49.10
C MET A 1 12.07 -15.63 -47.95
N ASN A 2 11.17 -15.74 -46.98
CA ASN A 2 11.11 -14.86 -45.81
C ASN A 2 11.05 -15.74 -44.57
N ARG A 3 12.17 -15.83 -43.82
CA ARG A 3 12.24 -16.58 -42.57
C ARG A 3 11.41 -15.83 -41.52
N ARG A 4 10.21 -16.33 -41.21
CA ARG A 4 9.44 -15.92 -40.03
C ARG A 4 10.24 -16.36 -38.80
N GLY A 5 10.82 -15.40 -38.09
CA GLY A 5 11.45 -15.63 -36.80
C GLY A 5 10.41 -16.15 -35.82
N VAL A 6 10.67 -17.33 -35.25
CA VAL A 6 9.90 -17.91 -34.16
C VAL A 6 10.11 -16.99 -32.94
N PRO A 7 9.05 -16.48 -32.30
CA PRO A 7 9.20 -15.69 -31.08
C PRO A 7 9.78 -16.59 -29.98
N ALA A 8 10.90 -16.18 -29.43
CA ALA A 8 11.52 -16.85 -28.29
C ALA A 8 10.51 -16.88 -27.13
N THR A 9 10.09 -18.07 -26.73
CA THR A 9 9.33 -18.30 -25.51
C THR A 9 10.18 -17.86 -24.33
N ALA A 10 9.83 -16.72 -23.73
CA ALA A 10 10.48 -16.23 -22.54
C ALA A 10 10.31 -17.24 -21.39
N PRO A 11 11.38 -17.59 -20.66
CA PRO A 11 11.25 -18.47 -19.51
C PRO A 11 10.39 -17.77 -18.44
N LEU A 12 9.30 -18.43 -18.03
CA LEU A 12 8.53 -18.14 -16.82
C LEU A 12 9.41 -18.46 -15.58
N GLY A 13 10.45 -17.68 -15.38
CA GLY A 13 11.17 -17.65 -14.12
C GLY A 13 10.27 -16.98 -13.10
N ASN A 14 9.78 -17.74 -12.12
CA ASN A 14 9.18 -17.22 -10.90
C ASN A 14 10.26 -16.50 -10.07
N GLU A 15 10.78 -15.37 -10.58
CA GLU A 15 11.64 -14.51 -9.80
C GLU A 15 10.80 -13.87 -8.70
N LEU A 16 10.96 -14.39 -7.49
CA LEU A 16 10.28 -13.90 -6.31
C LEU A 16 10.70 -12.43 -6.10
N ASN A 17 9.77 -11.50 -6.30
CA ASN A 17 10.05 -10.07 -6.19
C ASN A 17 10.66 -9.77 -4.80
N PRO A 18 11.87 -9.21 -4.72
CA PRO A 18 12.57 -8.99 -3.45
C PRO A 18 11.76 -8.11 -2.49
N ALA A 19 10.94 -7.20 -3.01
CA ALA A 19 10.04 -6.38 -2.19
C ALA A 19 8.90 -7.19 -1.56
N ILE A 20 8.38 -8.19 -2.28
CA ILE A 20 7.36 -9.10 -1.74
C ILE A 20 8.01 -10.00 -0.69
N LEU A 21 9.19 -10.54 -0.98
CA LEU A 21 9.94 -11.38 -0.04
C LEU A 21 10.25 -10.63 1.27
N GLN A 22 10.72 -9.39 1.19
CA GLN A 22 10.99 -8.55 2.37
C GLN A 22 9.73 -8.34 3.23
N LYS A 23 8.58 -8.04 2.60
CA LYS A 23 7.31 -7.87 3.33
C LYS A 23 6.88 -9.17 4.03
N VAL A 24 7.05 -10.31 3.36
CA VAL A 24 6.71 -11.62 3.92
C VAL A 24 7.65 -11.98 5.08
N LEU A 25 8.96 -11.80 4.93
CA LEU A 25 9.92 -12.08 6.01
C LEU A 25 9.68 -11.18 7.22
N SER A 26 9.41 -9.89 7.00
CA SER A 26 9.10 -8.95 8.08
C SER A 26 7.80 -9.31 8.80
N SER A 27 6.75 -9.72 8.08
CA SER A 27 5.46 -10.06 8.71
C SER A 27 5.54 -11.37 9.49
N VAL A 28 6.22 -12.38 8.94
CA VAL A 28 6.45 -13.66 9.62
C VAL A 28 7.31 -13.46 10.87
N GLY A 29 8.38 -12.67 10.79
CA GLY A 29 9.23 -12.35 11.94
C GLY A 29 8.44 -11.69 13.06
N LEU A 30 7.61 -10.68 12.74
CA LEU A 30 6.76 -10.01 13.71
C LEU A 30 5.73 -10.95 14.36
N ALA A 31 5.07 -11.80 13.57
CA ALA A 31 4.09 -12.76 14.08
C ALA A 31 4.75 -13.75 15.06
N MET A 32 5.96 -14.20 14.74
CA MET A 32 6.71 -15.11 15.59
C MET A 32 7.13 -14.47 16.91
N ASP A 33 7.51 -13.19 16.88
CA ASP A 33 7.81 -12.43 18.10
C ASP A 33 6.58 -12.29 19.01
N MET A 34 5.41 -12.01 18.44
CA MET A 34 4.16 -11.92 19.22
C MET A 34 3.82 -13.26 19.91
N VAL A 35 3.98 -14.37 19.20
CA VAL A 35 3.75 -15.72 19.77
C VAL A 35 4.79 -16.03 20.85
N GLY A 36 6.07 -15.77 20.58
CA GLY A 36 7.15 -15.98 21.55
C GLY A 36 6.95 -15.16 22.83
N ALA A 37 6.61 -13.88 22.71
CA ALA A 37 6.31 -13.00 23.84
C ALA A 37 5.10 -13.50 24.65
N THR A 38 4.06 -13.97 23.97
CA THR A 38 2.87 -14.52 24.64
C THR A 38 3.19 -15.77 25.44
N LEU A 39 4.04 -16.66 24.93
CA LEU A 39 4.49 -17.86 25.65
C LEU A 39 5.30 -17.50 26.91
N VAL A 40 6.23 -16.55 26.80
CA VAL A 40 7.03 -16.07 27.93
C VAL A 40 6.14 -15.36 28.96
N ALA A 41 5.21 -14.51 28.53
CA ALA A 41 4.28 -13.83 29.43
C ALA A 41 3.33 -14.80 30.14
N ALA A 42 2.80 -15.80 29.42
CA ALA A 42 1.95 -16.83 30.00
C ALA A 42 2.70 -17.65 31.06
N GLU A 43 3.98 -17.91 30.85
CA GLU A 43 4.86 -18.57 31.83
C GLU A 43 5.11 -17.68 33.04
N ALA A 44 5.46 -16.41 32.85
CA ALA A 44 5.71 -15.46 33.93
C ALA A 44 4.49 -15.24 34.86
N VAL A 45 3.27 -15.33 34.31
CA VAL A 45 2.03 -15.22 35.09
C VAL A 45 1.68 -16.54 35.79
N ARG A 46 2.20 -17.67 35.32
CA ARG A 46 1.87 -19.00 35.85
C ARG A 46 2.60 -19.25 37.16
N ARG A 47 1.91 -19.02 38.28
CA ARG A 47 2.43 -19.33 39.62
C ARG A 47 2.11 -20.77 40.03
N PHE A 48 3.06 -21.45 40.68
CA PHE A 48 2.81 -22.74 41.31
C PHE A 48 1.86 -22.56 42.49
N LYS A 49 0.80 -23.38 42.57
CA LYS A 49 -0.23 -23.32 43.63
C LYS A 49 -0.02 -24.35 44.75
N GLY A 50 1.02 -25.20 44.67
CA GLY A 50 1.31 -26.24 45.66
C GLY A 50 2.38 -25.85 46.69
N ILE A 51 2.77 -26.83 47.51
CA ILE A 51 3.85 -26.70 48.51
C ILE A 51 5.20 -26.82 47.81
N LYS A 52 6.03 -25.77 47.85
CA LYS A 52 7.33 -25.73 47.16
C LYS A 52 8.41 -26.56 47.85
N THR A 53 8.37 -26.59 49.17
CA THR A 53 9.41 -27.18 50.01
C THR A 53 8.81 -28.02 51.12
N THR A 54 9.38 -29.19 51.37
CA THR A 54 9.13 -29.98 52.57
C THR A 54 10.10 -29.53 53.67
N LEU A 55 9.57 -29.04 54.80
CA LEU A 55 10.40 -28.78 55.98
C LEU A 55 10.94 -30.09 56.52
N GLY A 56 12.23 -30.11 56.92
CA GLY A 56 12.85 -31.24 57.58
C GLY A 56 12.05 -31.62 58.82
N GLN A 57 11.48 -32.83 58.83
CA GLN A 57 10.53 -33.27 59.87
C GLN A 57 11.20 -33.68 61.19
N THR A 58 12.52 -33.60 61.32
CA THR A 58 13.26 -34.09 62.49
C THR A 58 14.27 -33.07 63.03
N TYR A 59 14.43 -33.04 64.36
CA TYR A 59 15.38 -32.15 65.06
C TYR A 59 16.83 -32.24 64.54
N GLY A 60 17.23 -33.40 63.97
CA GLY A 60 18.56 -33.59 63.37
C GLY A 60 18.71 -33.07 61.94
N THR A 61 17.62 -32.77 61.23
CA THR A 61 17.64 -32.28 59.83
C THR A 61 17.28 -30.81 59.70
N PHE A 62 17.09 -30.10 60.82
CA PHE A 62 16.73 -28.68 60.84
C PHE A 62 17.79 -27.75 60.23
N LEU A 63 19.05 -28.20 60.19
CA LEU A 63 20.17 -27.48 59.55
C LEU A 63 20.29 -27.76 58.05
N ASN A 64 19.60 -28.79 57.53
CA ASN A 64 19.62 -29.07 56.10
C ASN A 64 18.73 -28.06 55.37
N PRO A 65 19.14 -27.56 54.20
CA PRO A 65 18.30 -26.70 53.39
C PRO A 65 17.00 -27.44 53.02
N PRO A 66 15.85 -26.75 52.99
CA PRO A 66 14.58 -27.37 52.65
C PRO A 66 14.64 -28.01 51.26
N GLU A 67 14.23 -29.28 51.16
CA GLU A 67 14.17 -29.98 49.89
C GLU A 67 12.93 -29.58 49.10
N GLU A 68 13.10 -29.42 47.79
CA GLU A 68 11.99 -29.16 46.86
C GLU A 68 11.11 -30.40 46.71
N THR A 69 9.79 -30.20 46.71
CA THR A 69 8.85 -31.30 46.47
C THR A 69 8.97 -31.84 45.04
N GLU A 70 8.78 -33.15 44.85
CA GLU A 70 8.82 -33.77 43.51
C GLU A 70 7.78 -33.14 42.55
N GLU A 71 6.64 -32.71 43.08
CA GLU A 71 5.62 -31.95 42.33
C GLU A 71 6.16 -30.60 41.82
N PHE A 72 6.87 -29.86 42.68
CA PHE A 72 7.47 -28.59 42.31
C PHE A 72 8.59 -28.78 41.27
N LYS A 73 9.44 -29.81 41.42
CA LYS A 73 10.48 -30.14 40.44
C LYS A 73 9.89 -30.46 39.07
N ALA A 74 8.84 -31.28 39.02
CA ALA A 74 8.16 -31.63 37.77
C ALA A 74 7.50 -30.41 37.10
N TRP A 75 6.85 -29.55 37.91
CA TRP A 75 6.27 -28.30 37.44
C TRP A 75 7.34 -27.34 36.90
N ASN A 76 8.43 -27.14 37.63
CA ASN A 76 9.53 -26.25 37.27
C ASN A 76 10.19 -26.71 35.96
N LYS A 77 10.46 -28.01 35.82
CA LYS A 77 11.00 -28.60 34.58
C LYS A 77 10.09 -28.36 33.38
N THR A 78 8.77 -28.41 33.58
CA THR A 78 7.80 -28.19 32.50
C THR A 78 7.76 -26.71 32.10
N ASN A 79 7.69 -25.79 33.06
CA ASN A 79 7.66 -24.35 32.77
C ASN A 79 8.96 -23.85 32.14
N PHE A 80 10.10 -24.36 32.60
CA PHE A 80 11.39 -24.02 32.02
C PHE A 80 11.45 -24.34 30.52
N ARG A 81 10.84 -25.45 30.09
CA ARG A 81 10.74 -25.79 28.65
C ARG A 81 9.90 -24.79 27.87
N PHE A 82 8.77 -24.34 28.43
CA PHE A 82 7.94 -23.32 27.77
C PHE A 82 8.66 -21.97 27.67
N SER A 83 9.35 -21.55 28.73
CA SER A 83 10.14 -20.32 28.76
C SER A 83 11.26 -20.35 27.71
N ILE A 84 12.01 -21.46 27.62
CA ILE A 84 13.03 -21.65 26.58
C ILE A 84 12.41 -21.62 25.18
N CYS A 85 11.31 -22.33 24.93
CA CYS A 85 10.66 -22.33 23.62
C CYS A 85 10.22 -20.91 23.21
N GLY A 86 9.65 -20.14 24.14
CA GLY A 86 9.27 -18.74 23.90
C GLY A 86 10.49 -17.86 23.57
N LEU A 87 11.59 -18.01 24.33
CA LEU A 87 12.82 -17.26 24.10
C LEU A 87 13.46 -17.60 22.74
N VAL A 88 13.46 -18.88 22.34
CA VAL A 88 13.97 -19.32 21.04
C VAL A 88 13.13 -18.74 19.89
N LEU A 89 11.80 -18.71 20.03
CA LEU A 89 10.92 -18.09 19.03
C LEU A 89 11.18 -16.59 18.90
N LEU A 90 11.34 -15.86 20.01
CA LEU A 90 11.69 -14.44 20.00
C LEU A 90 13.04 -14.19 19.29
N PHE A 91 14.05 -15.01 19.60
CA PHE A 91 15.37 -14.85 19.00
C PHE A 91 15.34 -15.08 17.48
N LEU A 92 14.66 -16.14 17.04
CA LEU A 92 14.52 -16.43 15.62
C LEU A 92 13.68 -15.36 14.89
N GLY A 93 12.68 -14.77 15.55
CA GLY A 93 11.82 -13.74 14.95
C GLY A 93 12.58 -12.45 14.72
N PHE A 94 13.40 -12.07 15.70
CA PHE A 94 14.37 -10.97 15.56
C PHE A 94 15.38 -11.21 14.44
N LEU A 95 15.94 -12.43 14.31
CA LEU A 95 16.84 -12.77 13.21
C LEU A 95 16.16 -12.66 11.84
N LEU A 96 14.90 -13.08 11.71
CA LEU A 96 14.11 -12.90 10.49
C LEU A 96 13.92 -11.43 10.13
N GLN A 97 13.66 -10.56 11.12
CA GLN A 97 13.54 -9.11 10.90
C GLN A 97 14.88 -8.51 10.48
N PHE A 98 15.99 -8.94 11.08
CA PHE A 98 17.33 -8.49 10.70
C PHE A 98 17.66 -8.91 9.26
N ALA A 99 17.38 -10.17 8.89
CA ALA A 99 17.55 -10.67 7.53
C ALA A 99 16.66 -9.93 6.52
N SER A 100 15.43 -9.59 6.90
CA SER A 100 14.53 -8.77 6.08
C SER A 100 15.12 -7.39 5.75
N ASN A 101 15.76 -6.75 6.74
CA ASN A 101 16.44 -5.47 6.52
C ASN A 101 17.71 -5.61 5.65
N TRP A 102 18.37 -6.77 5.69
CA TRP A 102 19.54 -7.07 4.86
C TRP A 102 19.18 -7.30 3.39
N VAL A 103 17.95 -7.74 3.09
CA VAL A 103 17.39 -7.70 1.74
C VAL A 103 17.09 -6.24 1.41
N THR A 104 18.15 -5.48 1.14
CA THR A 104 18.06 -4.09 0.70
C THR A 104 17.44 -4.10 -0.68
N THR A 105 16.13 -3.91 -0.75
CA THR A 105 15.52 -3.52 -2.01
C THR A 105 16.09 -2.16 -2.38
N PRO A 106 16.61 -1.96 -3.61
CA PRO A 106 16.97 -0.63 -4.07
C PRO A 106 15.69 0.21 -4.01
N GLN A 107 15.61 1.08 -3.00
CA GLN A 107 14.58 2.10 -2.95
C GLN A 107 14.76 2.93 -4.22
N PRO A 108 13.71 3.15 -5.03
CA PRO A 108 13.80 4.11 -6.11
C PRO A 108 14.28 5.42 -5.50
N ALA A 109 15.27 6.06 -6.12
CA ALA A 109 15.86 7.28 -5.59
C ALA A 109 14.73 8.27 -5.24
N PRO A 110 14.77 8.90 -4.05
CA PRO A 110 13.75 9.87 -3.66
C PRO A 110 13.73 10.95 -4.74
N VAL A 111 12.58 11.10 -5.40
CA VAL A 111 12.47 12.05 -6.50
C VAL A 111 12.66 13.45 -5.94
N THR A 112 13.47 14.25 -6.61
CA THR A 112 13.82 15.57 -6.11
C THR A 112 12.57 16.48 -6.10
N THR A 113 12.52 17.41 -5.16
CA THR A 113 11.42 18.40 -5.08
C THR A 113 11.29 19.18 -6.40
N SER A 114 12.41 19.49 -7.06
CA SER A 114 12.44 20.16 -8.38
C SER A 114 11.71 19.37 -9.47
N GLU A 115 11.94 18.05 -9.56
CA GLU A 115 11.28 17.20 -10.56
C GLU A 115 9.77 17.13 -10.30
N LEU A 116 9.36 17.09 -9.03
CA LEU A 116 7.96 17.12 -8.63
C LEU A 116 7.27 18.42 -9.07
N TYR A 117 7.92 19.57 -8.86
CA TYR A 117 7.39 20.88 -9.30
C TYR A 117 7.32 20.99 -10.82
N ALA A 118 8.33 20.48 -11.53
CA ALA A 118 8.31 20.43 -12.99
C ALA A 118 7.13 19.60 -13.53
N LEU A 119 6.85 18.47 -12.89
CA LEU A 119 5.72 17.60 -13.25
C LEU A 119 4.38 18.30 -13.03
N LYS A 120 4.20 18.98 -11.89
CA LYS A 120 3.01 19.79 -11.59
C LYS A 120 2.81 20.90 -12.61
N ALA A 121 3.87 21.61 -12.98
CA ALA A 121 3.80 22.68 -13.96
C ALA A 121 3.35 22.17 -15.34
N ARG A 122 3.90 21.03 -15.80
CA ARG A 122 3.49 20.39 -17.06
C ARG A 122 2.03 19.94 -17.05
N CYS A 123 1.58 19.36 -15.93
CA CYS A 123 0.19 18.95 -15.76
C CYS A 123 -0.78 20.16 -15.82
N ALA A 124 -0.43 21.26 -15.15
CA ALA A 124 -1.22 22.49 -15.22
C ALA A 124 -1.21 23.13 -16.63
N GLU A 125 -0.09 23.08 -17.35
CA GLU A 125 0.01 23.55 -18.73
C GLU A 125 -0.85 22.72 -19.68
N ALA A 126 -0.81 21.40 -19.56
CA ALA A 126 -1.66 20.49 -20.33
C ALA A 126 -3.15 20.76 -20.10
N GLY A 127 -3.58 20.90 -18.84
CA GLY A 127 -4.96 21.25 -18.50
C GLY A 127 -5.41 22.59 -19.11
N ARG A 128 -4.55 23.63 -19.02
CA ARG A 128 -4.82 24.94 -19.65
C ARG A 128 -4.92 24.86 -21.18
N ALA A 129 -4.06 24.08 -21.83
CA ALA A 129 -4.08 23.89 -23.27
C ALA A 129 -5.34 23.15 -23.72
N ALA A 130 -5.67 22.06 -23.01
CA ALA A 130 -6.86 21.24 -23.23
C ALA A 130 -8.14 22.07 -23.09
N ARG A 131 -8.22 22.89 -22.05
CA ARG A 131 -9.32 23.83 -21.85
C ARG A 131 -9.40 24.89 -22.95
N LYS A 132 -8.27 25.51 -23.33
CA LYS A 132 -8.24 26.49 -24.42
C LYS A 132 -8.75 25.90 -25.74
N ALA A 133 -8.41 24.64 -26.03
CA ALA A 133 -8.91 23.93 -27.21
C ALA A 133 -10.43 23.78 -27.18
N LEU A 134 -11.00 23.35 -26.05
CA LEU A 134 -12.46 23.29 -25.87
C LEU A 134 -13.16 24.63 -26.09
N VAL A 135 -12.64 25.72 -25.51
CA VAL A 135 -13.25 27.06 -25.68
C VAL A 135 -13.28 27.44 -27.16
N THR A 136 -12.19 27.13 -27.86
CA THR A 136 -12.00 27.49 -29.27
C THR A 136 -12.94 26.68 -30.16
N ASP A 137 -12.98 25.36 -29.99
CA ASP A 137 -13.76 24.46 -30.84
C ASP A 137 -15.26 24.72 -30.75
N TYR A 138 -15.73 25.14 -29.57
CA TYR A 138 -17.15 25.30 -29.36
C TYR A 138 -17.65 26.75 -29.26
N HIS A 139 -16.77 27.76 -29.41
CA HIS A 139 -17.12 29.18 -29.44
C HIS A 139 -18.00 29.64 -28.25
N TYR A 140 -17.68 29.20 -27.03
CA TYR A 140 -18.50 29.47 -25.84
C TYR A 140 -18.01 30.65 -25.01
N ASN A 141 -18.96 31.41 -24.42
CA ASN A 141 -18.70 32.30 -23.30
C ASN A 141 -18.70 31.45 -22.03
N GLU A 142 -17.52 31.17 -21.46
CA GLU A 142 -17.38 30.23 -20.35
C GLU A 142 -17.97 30.78 -19.04
N ASN A 143 -18.94 30.07 -18.47
CA ASN A 143 -19.25 30.12 -17.04
C ASN A 143 -18.76 28.81 -16.42
N LEU A 144 -17.56 28.84 -15.84
CA LEU A 144 -16.95 27.68 -15.18
C LEU A 144 -17.69 27.38 -13.88
N LEU A 145 -17.84 26.09 -13.59
CA LEU A 145 -18.51 25.59 -12.39
C LEU A 145 -17.52 25.24 -11.27
N GLY A 146 -16.46 26.05 -11.11
CA GLY A 146 -15.48 25.91 -10.04
C GLY A 146 -14.04 25.82 -10.52
N ASP A 147 -13.16 25.36 -9.63
CA ASP A 147 -11.76 25.11 -9.93
C ASP A 147 -11.59 23.71 -10.54
N ALA A 148 -10.77 23.61 -11.57
CA ALA A 148 -10.41 22.32 -12.15
C ALA A 148 -9.66 21.44 -11.12
N GLU A 149 -9.98 20.15 -11.10
CA GLU A 149 -9.26 19.14 -10.31
C GLU A 149 -7.98 18.76 -11.04
N TYR A 150 -6.84 18.86 -10.34
CA TYR A 150 -5.55 18.40 -10.82
C TYR A 150 -4.99 17.34 -9.87
N ALA A 151 -4.55 16.22 -10.44
CA ALA A 151 -3.79 15.22 -9.72
C ALA A 151 -2.67 14.69 -10.62
N TYR A 152 -1.60 14.15 -10.04
CA TYR A 152 -0.50 13.59 -10.80
C TYR A 152 0.01 12.30 -10.16
N ASN A 153 0.47 11.38 -10.99
CA ASN A 153 1.16 10.17 -10.55
C ASN A 153 2.59 10.21 -11.09
N GLN A 154 3.53 10.44 -10.19
CA GLN A 154 4.95 10.55 -10.51
C GLN A 154 5.53 9.25 -11.07
N ARG A 155 5.07 8.09 -10.57
CA ARG A 155 5.59 6.78 -10.97
C ARG A 155 5.27 6.48 -12.44
N LEU A 156 4.07 6.85 -12.87
CA LEU A 156 3.60 6.61 -14.23
C LEU A 156 3.75 7.85 -15.13
N ASN A 157 4.26 8.96 -14.58
CA ASN A 157 4.35 10.25 -15.26
C ASN A 157 3.00 10.69 -15.87
N THR A 158 1.89 10.46 -15.15
CA THR A 158 0.55 10.81 -15.61
C THR A 158 -0.02 12.01 -14.87
N CYS A 159 -0.90 12.75 -15.55
CA CYS A 159 -1.65 13.89 -15.04
C CYS A 159 -3.14 13.64 -15.24
N ILE A 160 -3.94 14.02 -14.25
CA ILE A 160 -5.39 14.10 -14.35
C ILE A 160 -5.81 15.54 -14.38
N TYR A 161 -6.69 15.81 -15.32
CA TYR A 161 -7.47 17.03 -15.41
C TYR A 161 -8.94 16.66 -15.33
N ALA A 162 -9.71 17.36 -14.50
CA ALA A 162 -11.17 17.31 -14.55
C ALA A 162 -11.75 18.70 -14.33
N ASP A 163 -12.73 19.06 -15.15
CA ASP A 163 -13.36 20.38 -15.12
C ASP A 163 -14.85 20.25 -15.43
N SER A 164 -15.61 21.27 -15.04
CA SER A 164 -17.05 21.35 -15.22
C SER A 164 -17.44 22.74 -15.69
N TYR A 165 -18.30 22.83 -16.70
CA TYR A 165 -18.70 24.12 -17.26
C TYR A 165 -20.16 24.12 -17.69
N ASN A 166 -20.77 25.31 -17.62
CA ASN A 166 -22.11 25.55 -18.13
C ASN A 166 -22.05 26.04 -19.57
N LEU A 167 -22.81 25.40 -20.43
CA LEU A 167 -23.12 25.92 -21.74
C LEU A 167 -24.32 26.85 -21.63
N VAL A 168 -24.07 28.16 -21.72
CA VAL A 168 -25.14 29.13 -21.92
C VAL A 168 -25.49 29.12 -23.41
N GLY A 169 -26.66 28.61 -23.75
CA GLY A 169 -27.16 28.63 -25.13
C GLY A 169 -27.10 30.05 -25.73
N LYS A 170 -26.80 30.14 -27.04
CA LYS A 170 -26.72 31.44 -27.75
C LYS A 170 -28.03 32.22 -27.77
N ASN A 171 -29.16 31.60 -27.41
CA ASN A 171 -30.47 32.24 -27.44
C ASN A 171 -30.81 32.81 -26.05
N PRO A 172 -30.81 34.15 -25.87
CA PRO A 172 -31.13 34.77 -24.59
C PRO A 172 -32.57 34.52 -24.12
N ALA A 173 -33.47 34.09 -25.01
CA ALA A 173 -34.87 33.80 -24.68
C ALA A 173 -35.06 32.45 -23.98
N PHE A 174 -34.12 31.51 -24.14
CA PHE A 174 -34.17 30.18 -23.53
C PHE A 174 -32.76 29.76 -23.09
N PRO A 175 -32.31 30.20 -21.90
CA PRO A 175 -31.02 29.78 -21.37
C PRO A 175 -31.14 28.32 -20.88
N ASN A 176 -31.18 27.37 -21.81
CA ASN A 176 -30.85 26.00 -21.44
C ASN A 176 -29.38 26.01 -21.04
N THR A 177 -29.14 25.85 -19.74
CA THR A 177 -27.82 25.61 -19.17
C THR A 177 -27.56 24.11 -19.22
N GLU A 178 -26.89 23.67 -20.28
CA GLU A 178 -26.39 22.29 -20.36
C GLU A 178 -25.10 22.22 -19.53
N VAL A 179 -25.05 21.32 -18.55
CA VAL A 179 -23.86 21.11 -17.73
C VAL A 179 -23.00 20.06 -18.40
N ARG A 180 -21.73 20.39 -18.64
CA ARG A 180 -20.75 19.46 -19.15
C ARG A 180 -19.66 19.19 -18.12
N HIS A 181 -19.35 17.91 -17.96
CA HIS A 181 -18.18 17.45 -17.21
C HIS A 181 -17.21 16.82 -18.18
N TRP A 182 -15.96 17.24 -18.10
CA TRP A 182 -14.89 16.68 -18.92
C TRP A 182 -13.70 16.35 -18.04
N ALA A 183 -13.17 15.15 -18.21
CA ALA A 183 -12.01 14.70 -17.47
C ALA A 183 -11.13 13.78 -18.33
N PHE A 184 -9.83 13.87 -18.15
CA PHE A 184 -8.90 12.98 -18.84
C PHE A 184 -7.68 12.66 -17.98
N VAL A 185 -7.05 11.52 -18.31
CA VAL A 185 -5.74 11.13 -17.79
C VAL A 185 -4.76 11.15 -18.96
N GLN A 186 -3.68 11.90 -18.84
CA GLN A 186 -2.66 12.06 -19.87
C GLN A 186 -1.31 11.56 -19.38
N ASP A 187 -0.57 10.89 -20.26
CA ASP A 187 0.86 10.63 -20.06
C ASP A 187 1.67 11.88 -20.45
N LEU A 188 2.39 12.45 -19.49
CA LEU A 188 3.18 13.67 -19.66
C LEU A 188 4.48 13.45 -20.46
N SER A 189 4.92 12.20 -20.67
CA SER A 189 6.11 11.90 -21.49
C SER A 189 5.78 11.89 -22.98
N SER A 190 4.69 11.22 -23.33
CA SER A 190 4.23 11.10 -24.72
C SER A 190 3.23 12.19 -25.12
N ASN A 191 2.75 12.99 -24.16
CA ASN A 191 1.67 13.97 -24.32
C ASN A 191 0.36 13.31 -24.83
N LYS A 192 0.16 12.01 -24.59
CA LYS A 192 -0.98 11.24 -25.10
C LYS A 192 -2.06 11.09 -24.02
N ILE A 193 -3.31 11.37 -24.40
CA ILE A 193 -4.47 11.06 -23.57
C ILE A 193 -4.64 9.54 -23.50
N LEU A 194 -4.56 8.99 -22.29
CA LEU A 194 -4.72 7.56 -22.02
C LEU A 194 -6.19 7.18 -21.84
N VAL A 195 -6.95 8.07 -21.18
CA VAL A 195 -8.33 7.84 -20.78
C VAL A 195 -9.05 9.18 -20.78
N GLU A 196 -10.27 9.21 -21.32
CA GLU A 196 -11.08 10.42 -21.41
C GLU A 196 -12.52 10.10 -20.99
N TYR A 197 -13.17 11.08 -20.37
CA TYR A 197 -14.54 11.02 -19.91
C TYR A 197 -15.24 12.33 -20.22
N GLU A 198 -16.45 12.20 -20.78
CA GLU A 198 -17.30 13.33 -21.11
C GLU A 198 -18.76 13.00 -20.76
N GLU A 199 -19.42 13.91 -20.04
CA GLU A 199 -20.81 13.79 -19.59
C GLU A 199 -21.55 15.10 -19.89
N HIS A 200 -22.69 15.01 -20.57
CA HIS A 200 -23.59 16.12 -20.91
C HIS A 200 -24.93 15.90 -20.21
N ASP A 201 -25.36 16.81 -19.34
CA ASP A 201 -26.62 16.71 -18.60
C ASP A 201 -26.85 15.33 -17.95
N SER A 202 -25.82 14.82 -17.27
CA SER A 202 -25.81 13.48 -16.63
C SER A 202 -25.88 12.28 -17.58
N LYS A 203 -25.72 12.49 -18.89
CA LYS A 203 -25.61 11.43 -19.90
C LYS A 203 -24.17 11.31 -20.37
N THR A 204 -23.68 10.08 -20.47
CA THR A 204 -22.33 9.83 -20.98
C THR A 204 -22.28 10.16 -22.47
N ALA A 205 -21.40 11.06 -22.86
CA ALA A 205 -21.14 11.43 -24.26
C ALA A 205 -19.84 10.82 -24.79
N GLY A 206 -18.90 10.49 -23.89
CA GLY A 206 -17.59 9.94 -24.22
C GLY A 206 -17.55 8.42 -24.41
N PRO A 207 -16.36 7.87 -24.70
CA PRO A 207 -16.16 6.44 -24.98
C PRO A 207 -16.27 5.54 -23.74
N LEU A 208 -16.24 6.12 -22.54
CA LEU A 208 -16.23 5.39 -21.28
C LEU A 208 -17.37 5.86 -20.37
N SER A 209 -18.00 4.92 -19.70
CA SER A 209 -18.90 5.23 -18.59
C SER A 209 -18.15 5.84 -17.41
N LYS A 210 -18.87 6.54 -16.53
CA LYS A 210 -18.33 7.16 -15.32
C LYS A 210 -17.58 6.17 -14.42
N GLU A 211 -18.10 4.95 -14.30
CA GLU A 211 -17.50 3.92 -13.45
C GLU A 211 -16.27 3.28 -14.08
N GLU A 212 -16.25 3.11 -15.41
CA GLU A 212 -15.05 2.68 -16.14
C GLU A 212 -13.94 3.74 -16.05
N PHE A 213 -14.29 5.02 -16.21
CA PHE A 213 -13.34 6.11 -16.02
C PHE A 213 -12.77 6.11 -14.59
N LYS A 214 -13.60 6.02 -13.56
CA LYS A 214 -13.14 5.94 -12.16
C LYS A 214 -12.24 4.73 -11.91
N LYS A 215 -12.53 3.58 -12.52
CA LYS A 215 -11.69 2.39 -12.43
C LYS A 215 -10.32 2.64 -13.06
N ARG A 216 -10.28 3.14 -14.29
CA ARG A 216 -9.03 3.46 -15.01
C ARG A 216 -8.24 4.59 -14.35
N LYS A 217 -8.92 5.64 -13.87
CA LYS A 217 -8.33 6.71 -13.03
C LYS A 217 -7.64 6.10 -11.82
N ARG A 218 -8.26 5.16 -11.10
CA ARG A 218 -7.60 4.49 -9.97
C ARG A 218 -6.38 3.70 -10.41
N GLU A 219 -6.48 2.86 -11.44
CA GLU A 219 -5.33 2.08 -11.95
C GLU A 219 -4.14 2.99 -12.31
N LEU A 220 -4.40 4.11 -12.98
CA LEU A 220 -3.35 5.04 -13.44
C LEU A 220 -2.85 6.00 -12.34
N MET A 221 -3.53 6.11 -11.20
CA MET A 221 -3.16 7.04 -10.13
C MET A 221 -2.72 6.37 -8.83
N SER A 222 -3.19 5.16 -8.55
CA SER A 222 -2.76 4.40 -7.36
C SER A 222 -1.34 3.85 -7.51
N GLY A 223 -0.88 3.69 -8.76
CA GLY A 223 0.43 3.09 -9.05
C GLY A 223 0.59 1.68 -8.47
N GLN A 224 -0.52 0.97 -8.22
CA GLN A 224 -0.57 -0.42 -7.75
C GLN A 224 -0.83 -1.39 -8.89
#